data_AF-A0A9E4HH25-F1
#
_entry.id   AF-A0A9E4HH25-F1
#
_cell.length_a   1.000
_cell.length_b   1.000
_cell.length_c   1.000
_cell.angle_alpha   90.00
_cell.angle_beta   90.00
_cell.angle_gamma   90.00
#
_symmetry.space_group_name_H-M   'P 1'
#
loop_
_entity.id
_entity.type
_entity.pdbx_description
1 polymer ?
#
loop_
_entity_poly.entity_id
_entity_poly.type
_entity_poly.pdbx_seq_one_letter_code
_entity_poly.pdbx_strand_id
1 'polypeptide(L)'
;MKRGFLTVSGLFVAAVLFFCVNALTNAAWKSARYDFTEDKLFTLSPSTHAVLEELGRPVELHFYYSKGMADAVPEIRTYAKRVRELLEEYTLHSNGMLTLKMIDPEPFTEKED
;
A
#
# COMPACT_ATOMS: atom_id res chain seq x y z
N MET A 1 41.69 16.86 30.69
CA MET A 1 41.57 17.05 29.24
C MET A 1 41.12 15.78 28.48
N LYS A 2 41.69 14.60 28.73
CA LYS A 2 41.33 13.36 28.01
C LYS A 2 39.85 12.91 28.14
N ARG A 3 39.25 13.07 29.33
CA ARG A 3 37.86 12.64 29.60
C ARG A 3 36.81 13.45 28.82
N GLY A 4 36.98 14.77 28.73
CA GLY A 4 36.05 15.62 27.96
C GLY A 4 36.10 15.34 26.46
N PHE A 5 37.29 15.07 25.92
CA PHE A 5 37.45 14.68 24.52
C PHE A 5 36.78 13.33 24.20
N LEU A 6 36.90 12.35 25.11
CA LEU A 6 36.20 11.07 25.02
C LEU A 6 34.67 11.24 25.04
N THR A 7 34.14 12.11 25.90
CA THR A 7 32.69 12.36 25.98
C THR A 7 32.16 13.05 24.72
N VAL A 8 32.87 14.05 24.21
CA VAL A 8 32.46 14.78 22.99
C VAL A 8 32.55 13.88 21.76
N SER A 9 33.63 13.10 21.63
CA SER A 9 33.78 12.10 20.57
C SER A 9 32.67 11.05 20.62
N GLY A 10 32.38 10.51 21.81
CA GLY A 10 31.30 9.55 22.01
C GLY A 10 29.92 10.12 21.65
N LEU A 11 29.66 11.38 22.01
CA LEU A 11 28.41 12.05 21.67
C LEU A 11 28.27 12.26 20.15
N PHE A 12 29.36 12.63 19.48
CA PHE A 12 29.38 12.78 18.02
C PHE A 12 29.12 11.45 17.32
N VAL A 13 29.80 10.37 17.75
CA VAL A 13 29.57 9.03 17.20
C VAL A 13 28.13 8.56 17.43
N ALA A 14 27.57 8.80 18.62
CA ALA A 14 26.18 8.46 18.92
C ALA A 14 25.19 9.23 18.03
N ALA A 15 25.44 10.52 17.80
CA ALA A 15 24.61 11.33 16.89
C ALA A 15 24.67 10.82 15.46
N VAL A 16 25.87 10.54 14.94
CA VAL A 16 26.05 9.95 13.59
C VAL A 16 25.33 8.61 13.48
N LEU A 17 25.49 7.73 14.47
CA LEU A 17 24.77 6.45 14.52
C LEU A 17 23.26 6.63 14.51
N PHE A 18 22.72 7.57 15.30
CA PHE A 18 21.30 7.86 15.33
C PHE A 18 20.75 8.27 13.96
N PHE A 19 21.45 9.15 13.24
CA PHE A 19 21.07 9.57 11.90
C PHE A 19 21.22 8.44 10.87
N CYS A 20 22.29 7.65 10.94
CA CYS A 20 22.49 6.49 10.07
C CYS A 20 21.38 5.46 10.26
N VAL A 21 21.03 5.13 11.51
CA VAL A 21 19.94 4.18 11.81
C VAL A 21 18.62 4.72 11.27
N ASN A 22 18.29 5.99 11.50
CA ASN A 22 17.06 6.61 10.98
C ASN A 22 17.00 6.65 9.44
N ALA A 23 18.11 6.98 8.79
CA ALA A 23 18.17 7.01 7.33
C ALA A 23 18.03 5.60 6.74
N LEU A 24 18.67 4.60 7.36
CA LEU A 24 18.64 3.22 6.91
C LEU A 24 17.26 2.58 7.12
N THR A 25 16.57 2.85 8.22
CA THR A 25 15.19 2.38 8.42
C THR A 25 14.23 3.01 7.41
N ASN A 26 14.43 4.28 7.05
CA ASN A 26 13.62 4.94 6.01
C ASN A 26 13.90 4.43 4.59
N ALA A 27 15.10 3.94 4.31
CA ALA A 27 15.46 3.42 2.98
C ALA A 27 15.17 1.92 2.83
N ALA A 28 15.39 1.12 3.87
CA ALA A 28 15.32 -0.35 3.80
C ALA A 28 13.96 -0.94 4.19
N TRP A 29 13.13 -0.23 4.97
CA TRP A 29 11.85 -0.78 5.49
C TRP A 29 10.57 -0.22 4.86
N LYS A 30 10.67 0.69 3.88
CA LYS A 30 9.46 1.25 3.23
C LYS A 30 8.60 0.21 2.50
N SER A 31 9.18 -0.90 2.09
CA SER A 31 8.49 -2.00 1.37
C SER A 31 8.14 -3.20 2.26
N ALA A 32 8.55 -3.22 3.52
CA ALA A 32 8.26 -4.31 4.44
C ALA A 32 6.90 -4.10 5.12
N ARG A 33 5.81 -4.32 4.38
CA ARG A 33 4.46 -4.45 4.95
C ARG A 33 4.25 -5.88 5.40
N TYR A 34 4.39 -6.13 6.70
CA TYR A 34 4.02 -7.41 7.28
C TYR A 34 2.54 -7.40 7.63
N ASP A 35 1.81 -8.37 7.09
CA ASP A 35 0.42 -8.62 7.44
C ASP A 35 0.35 -9.44 8.73
N PHE A 36 -0.21 -8.83 9.78
CA PHE A 36 -0.40 -9.45 11.09
C PHE A 36 -1.82 -9.97 11.31
N THR A 37 -2.67 -9.98 10.28
CA THR A 37 -3.99 -10.60 10.38
C THR A 37 -3.84 -12.12 10.48
N GLU A 38 -4.71 -12.76 11.28
CA GLU A 38 -4.67 -14.21 11.53
C GLU A 38 -4.68 -15.03 10.23
N ASP A 39 -5.52 -14.62 9.28
CA ASP A 39 -5.69 -15.28 7.98
C ASP A 39 -4.85 -14.67 6.85
N LYS A 40 -3.94 -13.73 7.16
CA LYS A 40 -3.15 -13.00 6.17
C LYS A 40 -3.99 -12.38 5.04
N LEU A 41 -5.07 -11.70 5.43
CA LEU A 41 -6.08 -11.11 4.55
C LEU A 41 -5.53 -10.10 3.54
N PHE A 42 -4.32 -9.60 3.75
CA PHE A 42 -3.61 -8.62 2.93
C PHE A 42 -2.26 -9.15 2.40
N THR A 43 -1.99 -10.45 2.50
CA THR A 43 -0.84 -11.10 1.86
C THR A 43 -1.28 -11.79 0.58
N LEU A 44 -0.58 -11.50 -0.52
CA LEU A 44 -0.86 -12.16 -1.79
C LEU A 44 -0.44 -13.63 -1.76
N SER A 45 -1.26 -14.49 -2.35
CA SER A 45 -0.89 -15.88 -2.55
C SER A 45 0.29 -15.98 -3.53
N PRO A 46 1.17 -17.00 -3.43
CA PRO A 46 2.24 -17.20 -4.40
C PRO A 46 1.73 -17.27 -5.85
N SER A 47 0.57 -17.89 -6.07
CA SER A 47 -0.06 -17.98 -7.39
C SER A 47 -0.51 -16.61 -7.90
N THR A 48 -1.04 -15.74 -7.02
CA THR A 48 -1.42 -14.37 -7.39
C THR A 48 -0.19 -13.56 -7.80
N HIS A 49 0.92 -13.69 -7.07
CA HIS A 49 2.18 -13.06 -7.45
C HIS A 49 2.65 -13.50 -8.84
N ALA A 50 2.67 -14.81 -9.11
CA ALA A 50 3.09 -15.33 -10.41
C ALA A 50 2.24 -14.77 -11.56
N VAL A 51 0.92 -14.70 -11.38
CA VAL A 51 0.01 -14.12 -12.39
C VAL A 51 0.30 -12.64 -12.63
N LEU A 52 0.61 -11.86 -11.58
CA LEU A 52 0.92 -10.44 -11.70
C LEU A 52 2.28 -10.19 -12.36
N GLU A 53 3.27 -11.06 -12.14
CA GLU A 53 4.59 -10.98 -12.78
C GLU A 53 4.55 -11.41 -14.26
N GLU A 54 3.67 -12.34 -14.62
CA GLU A 54 3.55 -12.90 -15.97
C GLU A 54 2.56 -12.13 -16.88
N LEU A 55 2.12 -10.93 -16.47
CA LEU A 55 1.21 -10.11 -17.28
C LEU A 55 1.82 -9.79 -18.66
N GLY A 56 1.34 -10.45 -19.70
CA GLY A 56 1.86 -10.30 -21.07
C GLY A 56 1.57 -8.95 -21.74
N ARG A 57 0.71 -8.12 -21.15
CA ARG A 57 0.39 -6.76 -21.61
C ARG A 57 -0.15 -5.90 -20.46
N PRO A 58 -0.11 -4.57 -20.57
CA PRO A 58 -0.75 -3.69 -19.59
C PRO A 58 -2.25 -3.99 -19.45
N VAL A 59 -2.74 -4.04 -18.22
CA VAL A 59 -4.14 -4.30 -17.85
C VAL A 59 -4.65 -3.15 -17.00
N GLU A 60 -5.86 -2.68 -17.29
CA GLU A 60 -6.54 -1.65 -16.51
C GLU A 60 -7.72 -2.29 -15.76
N LEU A 61 -7.72 -2.17 -14.44
CA LEU A 61 -8.80 -2.58 -13.56
C LEU A 61 -9.72 -1.40 -13.31
N HIS A 62 -11.02 -1.60 -13.54
CA HIS A 62 -12.04 -0.60 -13.20
C HIS A 62 -12.79 -1.05 -11.96
N PHE A 63 -12.71 -0.27 -10.90
CA PHE A 63 -13.47 -0.51 -9.68
C PHE A 63 -14.61 0.51 -9.59
N TYR A 64 -15.82 0.03 -9.85
CA TYR A 64 -17.05 0.81 -9.79
C TYR A 64 -17.60 0.79 -8.37
N TYR A 65 -17.71 1.97 -7.77
CA TYR A 65 -18.22 2.14 -6.40
C TYR A 65 -19.07 3.41 -6.31
N SER A 66 -20.39 3.24 -6.24
CA SER A 66 -21.35 4.34 -6.07
C SER A 66 -21.26 4.90 -4.66
N LYS A 67 -20.47 5.95 -4.46
CA LYS A 67 -20.14 6.43 -3.11
C LYS A 67 -21.39 6.83 -2.32
N GLY A 68 -22.33 7.54 -2.96
CA GLY A 68 -23.55 8.02 -2.32
C GLY A 68 -24.47 6.91 -1.79
N MET A 69 -24.64 5.82 -2.55
CA MET A 69 -25.49 4.69 -2.15
C MET A 69 -24.76 3.72 -1.21
N ALA A 70 -23.50 3.42 -1.51
CA ALA A 70 -22.74 2.41 -0.79
C ALA A 70 -22.26 2.90 0.57
N ASP A 71 -21.93 4.20 0.71
CA ASP A 71 -21.54 4.76 2.00
C ASP A 71 -22.70 4.75 3.01
N ALA A 72 -23.96 4.74 2.55
CA ALA A 72 -25.13 4.66 3.41
C ALA A 72 -25.26 3.30 4.14
N VAL A 73 -24.58 2.25 3.66
CA VAL A 73 -24.58 0.91 4.25
C VAL A 73 -23.17 0.60 4.80
N PRO A 74 -22.94 0.64 6.12
CA PRO A 74 -21.60 0.49 6.72
C PRO A 74 -20.86 -0.79 6.32
N GLU A 75 -21.59 -1.89 6.13
CA GLU A 75 -21.02 -3.16 5.71
C GLU A 75 -20.45 -3.09 4.28
N ILE A 76 -21.21 -2.53 3.34
CA ILE A 76 -20.78 -2.34 1.95
C ILE A 76 -19.57 -1.42 1.90
N ARG A 77 -19.58 -0.32 2.65
CA ARG A 77 -18.43 0.60 2.76
C ARG A 77 -17.17 -0.12 3.22
N THR A 78 -17.28 -0.94 4.27
CA THR A 78 -16.16 -1.71 4.81
C THR A 78 -15.65 -2.74 3.81
N TYR A 79 -16.55 -3.44 3.13
CA TYR A 79 -16.19 -4.45 2.13
C TYR A 79 -15.51 -3.81 0.91
N ALA A 80 -16.08 -2.72 0.37
CA ALA A 80 -15.50 -1.99 -0.74
C ALA A 80 -14.11 -1.44 -0.43
N LYS A 81 -13.89 -0.99 0.82
CA LYS A 81 -12.56 -0.59 1.29
C LYS A 81 -11.56 -1.76 1.19
N ARG A 82 -11.93 -2.96 1.65
CA ARG A 82 -11.07 -4.15 1.58
C ARG A 82 -10.76 -4.55 0.14
N VAL A 83 -11.77 -4.54 -0.73
CA VAL A 83 -11.58 -4.84 -2.17
C VAL A 83 -10.62 -3.83 -2.79
N ARG A 84 -10.83 -2.53 -2.55
CA ARG A 84 -9.92 -1.48 -3.04
C ARG A 84 -8.49 -1.72 -2.56
N GLU A 85 -8.29 -1.98 -1.27
CA GLU A 85 -6.97 -2.23 -0.69
C GLU A 85 -6.28 -3.47 -1.31
N LEU A 86 -7.05 -4.53 -1.59
CA LEU A 86 -6.54 -5.71 -2.29
C LEU A 86 -6.12 -5.40 -3.73
N LEU A 87 -6.94 -4.65 -4.47
CA LEU A 87 -6.61 -4.26 -5.84
C LEU A 87 -5.40 -3.32 -5.90
N GLU A 88 -5.27 -2.41 -4.93
CA GLU A 88 -4.08 -1.56 -4.76
C GLU A 88 -2.83 -2.44 -4.52
N GLU A 89 -2.92 -3.47 -3.69
CA GLU A 89 -1.81 -4.42 -3.48
C GLU A 89 -1.44 -5.15 -4.79
N TYR A 90 -2.42 -5.56 -5.60
CA TYR A 90 -2.13 -6.14 -6.92
C TYR A 90 -1.38 -5.17 -7.82
N THR A 91 -1.76 -3.89 -7.84
CA THR A 91 -1.05 -2.89 -8.65
C THR A 91 0.40 -2.71 -8.20
N LEU A 92 0.65 -2.72 -6.89
CA LEU A 92 2.00 -2.59 -6.32
C LEU A 92 2.93 -3.75 -6.74
N HIS A 93 2.40 -4.97 -6.86
CA HIS A 93 3.16 -6.17 -7.25
C HIS A 93 3.11 -6.49 -8.74
N SER A 94 2.55 -5.62 -9.57
CA SER A 94 2.41 -5.83 -11.02
C SER A 94 3.56 -5.26 -11.87
N ASN A 95 4.60 -4.68 -11.26
CA ASN A 95 5.68 -3.97 -11.96
C ASN A 95 5.18 -2.88 -12.94
N GLY A 96 4.05 -2.24 -12.62
CA GLY A 96 3.44 -1.20 -13.46
C GLY A 96 2.59 -1.72 -14.63
N MET A 97 2.44 -3.05 -14.77
CA MET A 97 1.62 -3.67 -15.80
C MET A 97 0.12 -3.67 -15.45
N LEU A 98 -0.24 -3.36 -14.21
CA LEU A 98 -1.62 -3.26 -13.76
C LEU A 98 -1.90 -1.85 -13.24
N THR A 99 -2.93 -1.21 -13.78
CA THR A 99 -3.44 0.09 -13.30
C THR A 99 -4.82 -0.08 -12.69
N LEU A 100 -5.13 0.70 -11.66
CA LEU A 100 -6.45 0.71 -11.02
C LEU A 100 -7.13 2.06 -11.25
N LYS A 101 -8.35 2.03 -11.79
CA LYS A 101 -9.21 3.18 -12.01
C LYS A 101 -10.47 3.08 -11.14
N MET A 102 -10.63 4.07 -10.27
CA MET A 102 -11.83 4.22 -9.44
C MET A 102 -12.91 4.95 -10.23
N ILE A 103 -14.12 4.41 -10.25
CA ILE A 103 -15.25 5.00 -10.97
C ILE A 103 -16.43 5.11 -10.01
N ASP A 104 -16.93 6.32 -9.81
CA ASP A 104 -18.18 6.59 -9.10
C ASP A 104 -19.27 6.81 -10.15
N PRO A 105 -20.10 5.80 -10.47
CA PRO A 105 -21.12 5.95 -11.49
C PRO A 105 -22.26 6.82 -10.95
N GLU A 106 -22.66 7.81 -11.75
CA GLU A 106 -23.84 8.62 -11.44
C GLU A 106 -25.10 7.74 -11.48
N PRO A 107 -25.97 7.81 -10.46
CA PRO A 107 -27.26 7.12 -10.49
C PRO A 107 -28.13 7.69 -11.61
N PHE A 108 -28.74 6.80 -12.41
CA PHE A 108 -29.84 7.07 -13.36
C PHE A 108 -29.88 8.51 -13.90
N THR A 109 -29.10 8.81 -14.94
CA THR A 109 -29.29 10.08 -15.67
C THR A 109 -30.69 10.10 -16.29
N GLU A 110 -31.37 11.26 -16.28
CA GLU A 110 -32.71 11.49 -16.87
C GLU A 110 -32.86 11.09 -18.37
N LYS A 111 -31.81 10.58 -19.03
CA LYS A 111 -31.79 10.16 -20.44
C LYS A 111 -32.21 8.70 -20.67
N GLU A 112 -32.82 8.03 -19.68
CA GLU A 112 -33.27 6.64 -19.79
C GLU A 112 -34.77 6.45 -20.06
N ASP A 113 -35.54 7.53 -20.33
CA ASP A 113 -36.95 7.47 -20.79
C ASP A 113 -37.18 8.23 -22.11
#